data_AF-A0A2M7JX89-F1
#
_entry.id   AF-A0A2M7JX89-F1
#
_cell.length_a   1.000
_cell.length_b   1.000
_cell.length_c   1.000
_cell.angle_alpha   90.00
_cell.angle_beta   90.00
_cell.angle_gamma   90.00
#
_symmetry.space_group_name_H-M   'P 1'
#
loop_
_entity.id
_entity.type
_entity.pdbx_description
1 polymer ?
#
loop_
_entity_poly.entity_id
_entity_poly.type
_entity_poly.pdbx_seq_one_letter_code
_entity_poly.pdbx_strand_id
1 'polypeptide(L)'
;MDKKRGSPFARHGIRPQEVEEVCFNEYDIPFIRSGREDLHYVFGRTYSGRFLFVVVRFIRQGEVRVITARDMNEWEKTYFKTRGK
;
A
#
# COMPACT_ATOMS: atom_id res chain seq x y z
N MET A 1 9.69 -3.88 24.17
CA MET A 1 9.74 -4.89 23.08
C MET A 1 8.40 -5.58 23.03
N ASP A 2 7.51 -5.13 22.15
CA ASP A 2 6.11 -5.59 22.12
C ASP A 2 5.94 -6.83 21.20
N LYS A 3 5.06 -7.73 21.65
CA LYS A 3 4.92 -9.13 21.22
C LYS A 3 4.20 -9.25 19.88
N LYS A 4 4.75 -10.12 19.02
CA LYS A 4 4.10 -10.86 17.91
C LYS A 4 2.73 -10.32 17.43
N ARG A 5 2.75 -9.32 16.56
CA ARG A 5 1.75 -9.22 15.47
C ARG A 5 2.41 -9.80 14.24
N GLY A 6 1.88 -10.88 13.67
CA GLY A 6 2.34 -11.35 12.37
C GLY A 6 2.34 -10.18 11.39
N SER A 7 3.41 -10.03 10.60
CA SER A 7 3.51 -8.91 9.65
C SER A 7 2.26 -8.87 8.77
N PRO A 8 1.59 -7.72 8.61
CA PRO A 8 0.38 -7.58 7.80
C PRO A 8 0.49 -8.12 6.37
N PHE A 9 1.71 -8.28 5.88
CA PHE A 9 2.05 -8.66 4.51
C PHE A 9 2.63 -10.07 4.40
N ALA A 10 3.07 -10.66 5.51
CA ALA A 10 3.72 -11.98 5.50
C ALA A 10 2.76 -13.07 5.00
N ARG A 11 1.45 -12.91 5.23
CA ARG A 11 0.42 -13.82 4.69
C ARG A 11 0.22 -13.68 3.18
N HIS A 12 0.69 -12.59 2.59
CA HIS A 12 0.52 -12.25 1.18
C HIS A 12 1.83 -12.38 0.38
N GLY A 13 2.92 -12.86 0.99
CA GLY A 13 4.23 -12.95 0.33
C GLY A 13 4.77 -11.60 -0.10
N ILE A 14 4.34 -10.52 0.55
CA ILE A 14 4.77 -9.15 0.27
C ILE A 14 5.87 -8.78 1.27
N ARG A 15 6.98 -8.29 0.75
CA ARG A 15 8.11 -7.83 1.56
C ARG A 15 7.85 -6.40 2.04
N PRO A 16 8.33 -6.02 3.24
CA PRO A 16 8.21 -4.64 3.72
C PRO A 16 8.73 -3.59 2.72
N GLN A 17 9.83 -3.90 2.01
CA GLN A 17 10.40 -3.02 0.99
C GLN A 17 9.42 -2.74 -0.16
N GLU A 18 8.62 -3.72 -0.57
CA GLU A 18 7.63 -3.52 -1.65
C GLU A 18 6.53 -2.55 -1.23
N VAL A 19 6.22 -2.50 0.06
CA VAL A 19 5.25 -1.54 0.63
C VAL A 19 5.87 -0.15 0.68
N GLU A 20 7.13 -0.03 1.09
CA GLU A 20 7.86 1.24 1.07
C GLU A 20 7.98 1.79 -0.36
N GLU A 21 8.33 0.93 -1.33
CA GLU A 21 8.34 1.29 -2.75
C GLU A 21 6.97 1.86 -3.16
N VAL A 22 5.87 1.18 -2.84
CA VAL A 22 4.52 1.69 -3.18
C VAL A 22 4.18 3.00 -2.50
N CYS A 23 4.63 3.24 -1.27
CA CYS A 23 4.33 4.48 -0.55
C CYS A 23 5.22 5.66 -0.95
N PHE A 24 6.45 5.42 -1.38
CA PHE A 24 7.49 6.45 -1.54
C PHE A 24 8.14 6.48 -2.93
N ASN A 25 7.59 5.78 -3.94
CA ASN A 25 8.11 5.82 -5.30
C ASN A 25 7.90 7.21 -5.94
N GLU A 26 9.00 7.96 -6.08
CA GLU A 26 9.02 9.30 -6.68
C GLU A 26 8.78 9.28 -8.21
N TYR A 27 9.01 8.15 -8.87
CA TYR A 27 8.85 8.00 -10.32
C TYR A 27 7.46 7.51 -10.74
N ASP A 28 6.74 6.84 -9.84
CA ASP A 28 5.37 6.36 -10.05
C ASP A 28 4.55 6.67 -8.79
N ILE A 29 4.12 7.93 -8.67
CA ILE A 29 3.41 8.47 -7.51
C ILE A 29 2.20 7.58 -7.21
N PRO A 30 2.04 7.10 -5.97
CA PRO A 30 0.89 6.27 -5.62
C PRO A 30 -0.41 7.07 -5.68
N PHE A 31 -1.47 6.38 -6.06
CA PHE A 31 -2.81 6.92 -5.98
C PHE A 31 -3.37 6.66 -4.58
N ILE A 32 -3.70 7.73 -3.87
CA ILE A 32 -4.19 7.66 -2.48
C ILE A 32 -5.65 8.08 -2.42
N ARG A 33 -6.46 7.30 -1.70
CA ARG A 33 -7.86 7.63 -1.41
C ARG A 33 -8.15 7.47 0.07
N SER A 34 -9.04 8.32 0.59
CA SER A 34 -9.65 8.10 1.89
C SER A 34 -10.44 6.79 1.87
N GLY A 35 -10.20 5.96 2.88
CA GLY A 35 -10.88 4.70 3.12
C GLY A 35 -12.02 4.85 4.11
N ARG A 36 -12.31 3.77 4.84
CA ARG A 36 -13.25 3.80 5.97
C ARG A 36 -12.57 4.40 7.19
N GLU A 37 -13.32 5.20 7.95
CA GLU A 37 -12.86 5.82 9.20
C GLU A 37 -11.58 6.66 8.98
N ASP A 38 -10.49 6.34 9.68
CA ASP A 38 -9.18 7.00 9.61
C ASP A 38 -8.19 6.29 8.69
N LEU A 39 -8.67 5.31 7.91
CA LEU A 39 -7.85 4.53 6.99
C LEU A 39 -7.72 5.20 5.63
N HIS A 40 -6.60 4.93 4.98
CA HIS A 40 -6.27 5.40 3.66
C HIS A 40 -5.84 4.24 2.79
N TYR A 41 -6.28 4.27 1.55
CA TYR A 41 -6.02 3.26 0.54
C TYR A 41 -4.98 3.79 -0.42
N VAL A 42 -3.85 3.09 -0.49
CA VAL A 42 -2.72 3.42 -1.34
C VAL A 42 -2.64 2.37 -2.43
N PHE A 43 -2.70 2.83 -3.67
CA PHE A 43 -2.55 2.01 -4.86
C PHE A 43 -1.25 2.41 -5.52
N GLY A 44 -0.35 1.47 -5.75
CA GLY A 44 0.89 1.77 -6.43
C GLY A 44 1.56 0.56 -7.02
N ARG A 45 2.72 0.83 -7.62
CA ARG A 45 3.52 -0.17 -8.32
C ARG A 45 4.91 -0.24 -7.70
N THR A 46 5.37 -1.46 -7.41
CA THR A 46 6.74 -1.73 -6.99
C THR A 46 7.72 -1.52 -8.15
N TYR A 47 9.02 -1.42 -7.88
CA TYR A 47 10.04 -1.35 -8.92
C TYR A 47 10.12 -2.63 -9.77
N SER A 48 9.80 -3.78 -9.16
CA SER A 48 9.65 -5.06 -9.88
C SER A 48 8.38 -5.13 -10.73
N GLY A 49 7.51 -4.12 -10.65
CA GLY A 49 6.33 -3.99 -11.48
C GLY A 49 5.05 -4.63 -10.91
N ARG A 50 5.06 -5.12 -9.67
CA ARG A 50 3.86 -5.63 -8.99
C ARG A 50 2.93 -4.48 -8.61
N PHE A 51 1.64 -4.71 -8.72
CA PHE A 51 0.61 -3.75 -8.34
C PHE A 51 0.07 -4.11 -6.96
N LEU A 52 0.29 -3.25 -5.97
CA LEU A 52 -0.14 -3.51 -4.61
C LEU A 52 -1.21 -2.53 -4.15
N PHE A 53 -2.19 -3.09 -3.42
CA PHE A 53 -3.14 -2.35 -2.63
C PHE A 53 -2.68 -2.38 -1.17
N VAL A 54 -2.43 -1.20 -0.60
CA VAL A 54 -1.95 -1.03 0.77
C VAL A 54 -2.96 -0.21 1.55
N VAL A 55 -3.33 -0.67 2.74
CA VAL A 55 -4.19 0.08 3.67
C VAL A 55 -3.33 0.62 4.79
N VAL A 56 -3.32 1.92 4.96
CA VAL A 56 -2.54 2.61 5.98
C VAL A 56 -3.41 3.47 6.88
N ARG A 57 -2.92 3.75 8.07
CA ARG A 57 -3.45 4.77 8.97
C ARG A 57 -2.37 5.83 9.16
N PHE A 58 -2.69 7.09 8.89
CA PHE A 58 -1.78 8.19 9.19
C PHE A 58 -1.70 8.39 10.70
N ILE A 59 -0.48 8.36 11.25
CA ILE A 59 -0.24 8.59 12.67
C ILE A 59 0.17 10.05 12.88
N ARG A 60 1.06 10.55 12.03
CA ARG A 60 1.48 11.95 11.94
C ARG A 60 2.04 12.25 10.56
N GLN A 61 2.41 13.49 10.30
CA GLN A 61 3.04 13.86 9.03
C GLN A 61 4.28 13.01 8.75
N GLY A 62 4.32 12.36 7.59
CA GLY A 62 5.43 11.47 7.18
C GLY A 62 5.47 10.10 7.86
N GLU A 63 4.54 9.79 8.79
CA GLU A 63 4.50 8.49 9.46
C GLU A 63 3.13 7.82 9.32
N VAL A 64 3.15 6.63 8.74
CA VAL A 64 1.97 5.79 8.55
C VAL A 64 2.15 4.43 9.20
N ARG A 65 1.10 3.92 9.83
CA ARG A 65 1.02 2.52 10.24
C ARG A 65 0.33 1.74 9.14
N VAL A 66 0.97 0.67 8.68
CA VAL A 66 0.34 -0.21 7.70
C VAL A 66 -0.55 -1.24 8.39
N ILE A 67 -1.77 -1.36 7.88
CA ILE A 67 -2.81 -2.25 8.39
C ILE A 67 -2.84 -3.55 7.59
N THR A 68 -2.71 -3.47 6.26
CA THR A 68 -2.61 -4.63 5.36
C THR A 68 -2.01 -4.23 4.01
N ALA A 69 -1.41 -5.18 3.29
CA ALA A 69 -1.15 -5.05 1.86
C ALA A 69 -1.33 -6.41 1.18
N ARG A 70 -1.76 -6.33 -0.07
CA ARG A 70 -1.98 -7.48 -0.95
C ARG A 70 -1.77 -7.05 -2.40
N ASP A 71 -1.63 -8.02 -3.29
CA ASP A 71 -1.72 -7.73 -4.72
C ASP A 71 -3.09 -7.15 -5.07
N MET A 72 -3.10 -6.22 -6.02
CA MET A 72 -4.32 -5.74 -6.64
C MET A 72 -4.98 -6.85 -7.46
N ASN A 73 -6.31 -6.92 -7.42
CA ASN A 73 -7.06 -7.70 -8.40
C ASN A 73 -7.13 -6.97 -9.77
N GLU A 74 -7.61 -7.65 -10.81
CA GLU A 74 -7.65 -7.09 -12.17
C GLU A 74 -8.48 -5.80 -12.28
N TRP A 75 -9.57 -5.70 -11.53
CA TRP A 75 -10.40 -4.49 -11.49
C TRP A 75 -9.63 -3.33 -10.84
N GLU A 76 -8.93 -3.57 -9.73
CA GLU A 76 -8.11 -2.56 -9.05
C GLU A 76 -6.94 -2.10 -9.89
N LYS A 77 -6.27 -3.02 -10.63
CA LYS A 77 -5.22 -2.66 -11.59
C LYS A 77 -5.76 -1.74 -12.68
N THR A 78 -6.92 -2.07 -13.24
CA THR A 78 -7.58 -1.26 -14.27
C THR A 78 -7.98 0.10 -13.72
N TYR A 79 -8.55 0.12 -12.52
CA TYR A 79 -8.91 1.34 -11.82
C TYR A 79 -7.70 2.24 -11.56
N PHE A 80 -6.59 1.69 -11.04
CA PHE A 80 -5.34 2.41 -10.81
C PHE A 80 -4.78 3.03 -12.10
N LYS A 81 -4.74 2.25 -13.19
CA LYS A 81 -4.21 2.73 -14.49
C LYS A 81 -5.06 3.82 -15.14
N THR A 82 -6.36 3.89 -14.84
CA THR A 82 -7.31 4.80 -15.53
C THR A 82 -7.71 6.01 -14.71
N ARG A 83 -7.63 5.93 -13.37
CA ARG A 83 -8.08 6.99 -12.46
C ARG A 83 -6.98 7.50 -11.51
N GLY A 84 -5.88 6.75 -11.39
CA GLY A 84 -4.75 7.10 -10.54
C GLY A 84 -3.70 7.98 -11.20
N LYS A 85 -3.89 8.32 -12.49
CA LYS A 85 -3.06 9.24 -13.29
C LYS A 85 -3.94 10.28 -13.97
#